data_AF-A0A9P7CEP0-F1
#
_entry.id   AF-A0A9P7CEP0-F1
#
_cell.length_a   1.000
_cell.length_b   1.000
_cell.length_c   1.000
_cell.angle_alpha   90.00
_cell.angle_beta   90.00
_cell.angle_gamma   90.00
#
_symmetry.space_group_name_H-M   'P 1'
#
loop_
_entity.id
_entity.type
_entity.pdbx_description
1 polymer ?
#
loop_
_entity_poly.entity_id
_entity_poly.type
_entity_poly.pdbx_seq_one_letter_code
_entity_poly.pdbx_strand_id
1 'polypeptide(L)'
;MNSQLPNNSDTRMRKQQVAALKKRFLDTIQRYQDVERNYQLRYRQRIERQIRIVKPDATQEEVDSIIDSDGPPQIFAQSLMTAGRQGQAKAVLSEVQTRHDDIKHIEKTIIELHQLFMDMSMMVEQQGETLTTIENHAEQTEGHIKEGNTFISKAIQSAKSTRTVRLFLTHLLFHFLILFTRKNGAAFFFVLVFVS
;
A
#
# COMPACT_ATOMS: atom_id res chain seq x y z
N MET A 1 -2.58 -9.39 45.07
CA MET A 1 -2.71 -8.32 44.06
C MET A 1 -1.84 -8.69 42.87
N ASN A 2 -2.49 -9.04 41.76
CA ASN A 2 -1.82 -9.47 40.52
C ASN A 2 -1.42 -8.22 39.73
N SER A 3 -0.13 -7.87 39.75
CA SER A 3 0.40 -6.72 39.02
C SER A 3 0.47 -7.03 37.52
N GLN A 4 -0.57 -6.62 36.79
CA GLN A 4 -0.54 -6.51 35.34
C GLN A 4 0.59 -5.55 34.94
N LEU A 5 1.65 -6.09 34.33
CA LEU A 5 2.70 -5.30 33.71
C LEU A 5 2.11 -4.50 32.53
N PRO A 6 2.49 -3.23 32.34
CA PRO A 6 1.95 -2.41 31.28
C PRO A 6 2.37 -2.97 29.91
N ASN A 7 1.41 -2.89 29.00
CA ASN A 7 1.39 -3.38 27.63
C ASN A 7 2.40 -2.62 26.73
N ASN A 8 3.70 -2.84 26.97
CA ASN A 8 4.80 -2.14 26.29
C ASN A 8 4.95 -2.56 24.81
N SER A 9 4.61 -3.81 24.49
CA SER A 9 4.67 -4.35 23.12
C SER A 9 3.59 -3.77 22.21
N ASP A 10 2.34 -3.65 22.69
CA ASP A 10 1.24 -3.05 21.93
C ASP A 10 1.47 -1.56 21.69
N THR A 11 1.99 -0.84 22.68
CA THR A 11 2.35 0.59 22.52
C THR A 11 3.42 0.78 21.45
N ARG A 12 4.43 -0.09 21.41
CA ARG A 12 5.52 -0.05 20.42
C ARG A 12 5.04 -0.43 19.03
N MET A 13 4.18 -1.46 18.93
CA MET A 13 3.55 -1.88 17.68
C MET A 13 2.67 -0.78 17.09
N ARG A 14 1.84 -0.12 17.90
CA ARG A 14 1.03 1.03 17.46
C ARG A 14 1.88 2.19 16.96
N LYS A 15 2.97 2.54 17.66
CA LYS A 15 3.91 3.58 17.22
C LYS A 15 4.50 3.27 15.85
N GLN A 16 4.89 2.01 15.61
CA GLN A 16 5.42 1.58 14.31
C GLN A 16 4.36 1.64 13.20
N GLN A 17 3.14 1.20 13.47
CA GLN A 17 2.04 1.30 12.51
C GLN A 17 1.74 2.76 12.14
N VAL A 18 1.69 3.66 13.14
CA VAL A 18 1.44 5.08 12.92
C VAL A 18 2.53 5.71 12.06
N ALA A 19 3.80 5.44 12.35
CA ALA A 19 4.87 6.06 11.57
C ALA A 19 5.08 5.38 10.18
N ALA A 20 4.72 4.10 10.01
CA ALA A 20 4.61 3.48 8.69
C ALA A 20 3.48 4.09 7.84
N LEU A 21 2.31 4.32 8.44
CA LEU A 21 1.19 5.03 7.80
C LEU A 21 1.60 6.44 7.39
N LYS A 22 2.34 7.13 8.27
CA LYS A 22 2.87 8.46 8.03
C LYS A 22 3.82 8.52 6.83
N LYS A 23 4.77 7.58 6.73
CA LYS A 23 5.67 7.47 5.56
C LYS A 23 4.88 7.34 4.26
N ARG A 24 3.93 6.40 4.22
CA ARG A 24 3.07 6.18 3.03
C ARG A 24 2.26 7.42 2.67
N PHE A 25 1.82 8.17 3.67
CA PHE A 25 1.11 9.41 3.48
C PHE A 25 1.99 10.47 2.80
N LEU A 26 3.21 10.70 3.32
CA LEU A 26 4.16 11.65 2.73
C LEU A 26 4.53 11.28 1.28
N ASP A 27 4.81 10.00 1.03
CA ASP A 27 5.08 9.50 -0.33
C ASP A 27 3.91 9.77 -1.29
N THR A 28 2.68 9.70 -0.78
CA THR A 28 1.47 9.93 -1.58
C THR A 28 1.27 11.41 -1.88
N ILE A 29 1.57 12.30 -0.92
CA ILE A 29 1.58 13.75 -1.15
C ILE A 29 2.61 14.14 -2.21
N GLN A 30 3.83 13.59 -2.12
CA GLN A 30 4.86 13.88 -3.10
C GLN A 30 4.45 13.44 -4.51
N ARG A 31 3.88 12.23 -4.64
CA ARG A 31 3.30 11.77 -5.92
C ARG A 31 2.18 12.68 -6.41
N TYR A 32 1.32 13.15 -5.51
CA TYR A 32 0.23 14.07 -5.87
C TYR A 32 0.77 15.41 -6.39
N GLN A 33 1.75 16.01 -5.72
CA GLN A 33 2.43 17.23 -6.18
C GLN A 33 3.02 17.08 -7.58
N ASP A 34 3.60 15.93 -7.89
CA ASP A 34 4.13 15.66 -9.23
C ASP A 34 3.02 15.52 -10.28
N VAL A 35 1.92 14.83 -9.96
CA VAL A 35 0.74 14.73 -10.85
C VAL A 35 0.15 16.12 -11.12
N GLU A 36 0.08 16.94 -10.09
CA GLU A 36 -0.50 18.26 -10.13
C GLU A 36 0.34 19.25 -10.94
N ARG A 37 1.67 19.27 -10.74
CA ARG A 37 2.62 20.03 -11.58
C ARG A 37 2.47 19.63 -13.06
N ASN A 38 2.35 18.33 -13.34
CA ASN A 38 2.13 17.85 -14.70
C ASN A 38 0.76 18.29 -15.26
N TYR A 39 -0.28 18.32 -14.43
CA TYR A 39 -1.60 18.79 -14.83
C TYR A 39 -1.59 20.29 -15.16
N GLN A 40 -1.00 21.13 -14.31
CA GLN A 40 -0.85 22.56 -14.56
C GLN A 40 -0.13 22.84 -15.88
N LEU A 41 0.99 22.15 -16.15
CA LEU A 41 1.72 22.29 -17.41
C LEU A 41 0.86 21.93 -18.62
N ARG A 42 0.13 20.81 -18.55
CA ARG A 42 -0.77 20.37 -19.63
C ARG A 42 -1.93 21.32 -19.83
N TYR A 43 -2.44 21.92 -18.75
CA TYR A 43 -3.49 22.91 -18.84
C TYR A 43 -3.02 24.17 -19.56
N ARG A 44 -1.87 24.75 -19.15
CA ARG A 44 -1.32 25.95 -19.80
C ARG A 44 -1.17 25.74 -21.31
N GLN A 45 -0.60 24.61 -21.72
CA GLN A 45 -0.44 24.26 -23.13
C GLN A 45 -1.77 24.14 -23.90
N ARG A 46 -2.83 23.64 -23.26
CA ARG A 46 -4.15 23.51 -23.91
C ARG A 46 -4.80 24.88 -24.09
N ILE A 47 -4.77 25.71 -23.06
CA ILE A 47 -5.36 27.05 -23.12
C ILE A 47 -4.61 27.94 -24.09
N GLU A 48 -3.28 27.89 -24.10
CA GLU A 48 -2.45 28.58 -25.09
C GLU A 48 -2.89 28.21 -26.52
N ARG A 49 -3.08 26.92 -26.83
CA ARG A 49 -3.58 26.49 -28.14
C ARG A 49 -4.96 27.07 -28.44
N GLN A 50 -5.88 27.05 -27.48
CA GLN A 50 -7.23 27.59 -27.66
C GLN A 50 -7.22 29.11 -27.89
N ILE A 51 -6.37 29.85 -27.16
CA ILE A 51 -6.18 31.29 -27.37
C ILE A 51 -5.65 31.53 -28.78
N ARG A 52 -4.60 30.80 -29.19
CA ARG A 52 -3.98 30.97 -30.52
C ARG A 52 -4.88 30.54 -31.68
N ILE A 53 -5.84 29.63 -31.47
CA ILE A 53 -6.87 29.32 -32.48
C ILE A 53 -7.68 30.57 -32.84
N VAL A 54 -7.99 31.40 -31.84
CA VAL A 54 -8.86 32.56 -32.06
C VAL A 54 -8.09 33.87 -32.28
N LYS A 55 -6.94 34.04 -31.62
CA LYS A 55 -5.98 35.14 -31.79
C LYS A 55 -4.58 34.57 -32.10
N PRO A 56 -4.27 34.28 -33.39
CA PRO A 56 -3.02 33.64 -33.79
C PRO A 56 -1.76 34.46 -33.48
N ASP A 57 -1.92 35.76 -33.32
CA ASP A 57 -0.89 36.77 -33.04
C ASP A 57 -0.70 37.07 -31.54
N ALA A 58 -1.36 36.32 -30.64
CA ALA A 58 -1.23 36.49 -29.20
C ALA A 58 0.21 36.27 -28.72
N THR A 59 0.74 37.22 -27.95
CA THR A 59 2.08 37.11 -27.35
C THR A 59 2.05 36.16 -26.14
N GLN A 60 3.23 35.70 -25.72
CA GLN A 60 3.33 34.82 -24.56
C GLN A 60 2.87 35.53 -23.28
N GLU A 61 3.21 36.82 -23.11
CA GLU A 61 2.74 37.63 -22.00
C GLU A 61 1.21 37.80 -21.97
N GLU A 62 0.56 37.94 -23.14
CA GLU A 62 -0.90 37.98 -23.20
C GLU A 62 -1.51 36.63 -22.78
N VAL A 63 -0.95 35.52 -23.25
CA VAL A 63 -1.39 34.16 -22.87
C VAL A 63 -1.26 33.94 -21.37
N ASP A 64 -0.11 34.29 -20.79
CA ASP A 64 0.15 34.12 -19.37
C ASP A 64 -0.76 35.02 -18.54
N SER A 65 -1.00 36.26 -18.97
CA SER A 65 -1.94 37.16 -18.28
C SER A 65 -3.38 36.63 -18.23
N ILE A 66 -3.81 35.88 -19.25
CA ILE A 66 -5.16 35.28 -19.31
C ILE A 66 -5.25 34.02 -18.45
N ILE A 67 -4.15 33.25 -18.36
CA ILE A 67 -4.08 32.03 -17.56
C ILE A 67 -3.96 32.35 -16.07
N ASP A 68 -3.16 33.37 -15.73
CA ASP A 68 -2.81 33.76 -14.36
C ASP A 68 -3.77 34.81 -13.77
N SER A 69 -4.62 35.44 -14.60
CA SER A 69 -5.67 36.30 -14.08
C SER A 69 -6.69 35.48 -13.30
N ASP A 70 -6.79 35.78 -12.01
CA ASP A 70 -7.78 35.23 -11.07
C ASP A 70 -9.23 35.67 -11.40
N GLY A 71 -9.37 36.59 -12.36
CA GLY A 71 -10.62 37.15 -12.83
C GLY A 71 -11.27 36.30 -13.94
N PRO A 72 -12.59 36.47 -14.15
CA PRO A 72 -13.31 35.75 -15.20
C PRO A 72 -12.63 35.99 -16.55
N PRO A 73 -12.69 35.03 -17.49
CA PRO A 73 -12.15 35.13 -18.85
C PRO A 73 -12.85 36.21 -19.72
N GLN A 74 -13.46 37.20 -19.08
CA GLN A 74 -14.09 38.39 -19.62
C GLN A 74 -13.17 39.20 -20.53
N ILE A 75 -11.86 39.27 -20.23
CA ILE A 75 -10.87 39.93 -21.09
C ILE A 75 -10.76 39.19 -22.43
N PHE A 76 -10.69 37.85 -22.38
CA PHE A 76 -10.71 36.99 -23.56
C PHE A 76 -12.05 37.12 -24.31
N ALA A 77 -13.18 37.11 -23.61
CA ALA A 77 -14.50 37.33 -24.21
C ALA A 77 -14.59 38.65 -24.98
N GLN A 78 -14.03 39.73 -24.43
CA GLN A 78 -14.05 41.06 -25.04
C GLN A 78 -13.17 41.14 -26.30
N SER A 79 -11.95 40.59 -26.26
CA SER A 79 -11.06 40.51 -27.42
C SER A 79 -11.68 39.71 -28.57
N LEU A 80 -12.39 38.63 -28.21
CA LEU A 80 -13.07 37.74 -29.15
C LEU A 80 -14.32 38.34 -29.79
N MET A 81 -15.10 39.08 -29.01
CA MET A 81 -16.27 39.83 -29.50
C MET A 81 -15.86 40.90 -30.50
N THR A 82 -14.71 41.55 -30.26
CA THR A 82 -14.17 42.60 -31.12
C THR A 82 -13.66 42.05 -32.46
N ALA A 83 -13.23 40.79 -32.52
CA ALA A 83 -12.71 40.13 -33.72
C ALA A 83 -13.79 39.53 -34.66
N GLY A 84 -15.09 39.75 -34.39
CA GLY A 84 -16.18 39.29 -35.27
C GLY A 84 -16.44 37.78 -35.28
N ARG A 85 -15.83 37.01 -34.35
CA ARG A 85 -15.94 35.54 -34.25
C ARG A 85 -16.83 35.06 -33.10
N GLN A 86 -17.93 35.78 -32.86
CA GLN A 86 -18.79 35.65 -31.67
C GLN A 86 -19.27 34.22 -31.34
N GLY A 87 -19.55 33.39 -32.35
CA GLY A 87 -20.02 32.01 -32.14
C GLY A 87 -18.94 31.06 -31.60
N GLN A 88 -17.73 31.08 -32.19
CA GLN A 88 -16.60 30.25 -31.76
C GLN A 88 -16.01 30.77 -30.43
N ALA A 89 -16.00 32.10 -30.28
CA ALA A 89 -15.61 32.79 -29.06
C ALA A 89 -16.33 32.28 -27.81
N LYS A 90 -17.66 32.10 -27.89
CA LYS A 90 -18.49 31.72 -26.76
C LYS A 90 -18.24 30.27 -26.30
N ALA A 91 -18.00 29.37 -27.26
CA ALA A 91 -17.66 27.97 -26.96
C ALA A 91 -16.29 27.85 -26.29
N VAL A 92 -15.27 28.53 -26.83
CA VAL A 92 -13.92 28.55 -26.24
C VAL A 92 -13.94 29.21 -24.86
N LEU A 93 -14.68 30.31 -24.69
CA LEU A 93 -14.84 30.97 -23.40
C LEU A 93 -15.44 30.04 -22.33
N SER A 94 -16.50 29.30 -22.68
CA SER A 94 -17.11 28.34 -21.76
C SER A 94 -16.13 27.23 -21.37
N GLU A 95 -15.33 26.73 -22.32
CA GLU A 95 -14.31 25.72 -22.05
C GLU A 95 -13.21 26.25 -21.12
N VAL A 96 -12.71 27.47 -21.38
CA VAL A 96 -11.72 28.15 -20.53
C VAL A 96 -12.27 28.34 -19.12
N GLN A 97 -13.52 28.79 -18.98
CA GLN A 97 -14.17 29.01 -17.69
C GLN A 97 -14.28 27.71 -16.88
N THR A 98 -14.84 26.65 -17.47
CA THR A 98 -14.96 25.34 -16.80
C THR A 98 -13.60 24.81 -16.35
N ARG A 99 -12.56 24.97 -17.17
CA ARG A 99 -11.21 24.52 -16.79
C ARG A 99 -10.57 25.38 -15.69
N HIS A 100 -10.83 26.68 -15.70
CA HIS A 100 -10.37 27.57 -14.64
C HIS A 100 -11.02 27.19 -13.29
N ASP A 101 -12.31 26.88 -13.30
CA ASP A 101 -13.02 26.42 -12.10
C ASP A 101 -12.47 25.07 -11.59
N ASP A 102 -12.21 24.11 -12.50
CA ASP A 102 -11.54 22.84 -12.15
C ASP A 102 -10.18 23.07 -11.48
N ILE A 103 -9.42 24.05 -11.97
CA ILE A 103 -8.09 24.37 -11.45
C ILE A 103 -8.14 25.06 -10.10
N LYS A 104 -9.06 26.00 -9.91
CA LYS A 104 -9.29 26.59 -8.58
C LYS A 104 -9.66 25.54 -7.55
N HIS A 105 -10.43 24.53 -7.94
CA HIS A 105 -10.75 23.41 -7.07
C HIS A 105 -9.52 22.56 -6.72
N ILE A 106 -8.67 22.29 -7.72
CA ILE A 106 -7.39 21.61 -7.54
C ILE A 106 -6.47 22.42 -6.60
N GLU A 107 -6.29 23.72 -6.87
CA GLU A 107 -5.50 24.68 -6.08
C GLU A 107 -5.89 24.65 -4.60
N LYS A 108 -7.19 24.79 -4.33
CA LYS A 108 -7.71 24.72 -2.96
C LYS A 108 -7.37 23.39 -2.29
N THR A 109 -7.53 22.28 -3.01
CA THR A 109 -7.23 20.95 -2.49
C THR A 109 -5.73 20.79 -2.18
N ILE A 110 -4.85 21.37 -2.99
CA ILE A 110 -3.39 21.36 -2.74
C ILE A 110 -3.03 22.18 -1.51
N ILE A 111 -3.64 23.36 -1.34
CA ILE A 111 -3.38 24.21 -0.17
C ILE A 111 -3.79 23.46 1.10
N GLU A 112 -4.95 22.80 1.10
CA GLU A 112 -5.40 21.98 2.22
C GLU A 112 -4.45 20.79 2.49
N LEU A 113 -4.00 20.10 1.44
CA LEU A 113 -3.03 19.01 1.54
C LEU A 113 -1.64 19.49 1.99
N HIS A 114 -1.21 20.67 1.55
CA HIS A 114 0.06 21.28 1.94
C HIS A 114 0.04 21.68 3.42
N GLN A 115 -1.06 22.26 3.90
CA GLN A 115 -1.23 22.56 5.31
C GLN A 115 -1.15 21.28 6.16
N LEU A 116 -1.87 20.23 5.73
CA LEU A 116 -1.81 18.93 6.39
C LEU A 116 -0.37 18.36 6.38
N PHE A 117 0.34 18.48 5.25
CA PHE A 117 1.73 18.06 5.10
C PHE A 117 2.67 18.82 6.05
N MET A 118 2.51 20.14 6.19
CA MET A 118 3.29 20.98 7.10
C MET A 118 3.03 20.59 8.56
N ASP A 119 1.76 20.39 8.93
CA ASP A 119 1.37 19.95 10.27
C ASP A 119 1.96 18.56 10.59
N MET A 120 1.98 17.65 9.61
CA MET A 120 2.60 16.34 9.80
C MET A 120 4.12 16.38 9.81
N SER A 121 4.76 17.22 8.99
CA SER A 121 6.20 17.37 8.90
C SER A 121 6.79 17.93 10.19
N MET A 122 6.14 18.94 10.80
CA MET A 122 6.46 19.39 12.17
C MET A 122 6.40 18.23 13.17
N MET A 123 5.38 17.38 13.04
CA MET A 123 5.22 16.20 13.88
C MET A 123 6.23 15.07 13.54
N VAL A 124 6.90 15.08 12.37
CA VAL A 124 7.94 14.10 11.95
C VAL A 124 9.30 14.52 12.50
N GLU A 125 9.65 15.79 12.39
CA GLU A 125 10.95 16.31 12.79
C GLU A 125 11.20 16.08 14.30
N GLN A 126 10.14 16.13 15.10
CA GLN A 126 10.16 15.77 16.52
C GLN A 126 10.34 14.26 16.80
N GLN A 127 10.24 13.38 15.79
CA GLN A 127 10.21 11.91 15.90
C GLN A 127 11.28 11.17 15.07
N GLY A 128 12.33 11.87 14.60
CA GLY A 128 13.33 11.36 13.64
C GLY A 128 13.98 9.99 13.93
N GLU A 129 13.98 9.53 15.18
CA GLU A 129 14.52 8.20 15.56
C GLU A 129 13.56 7.03 15.25
N THR A 130 12.26 7.30 15.11
CA THR A 130 11.24 6.24 14.95
C THR A 130 11.12 5.69 13.53
N LEU A 131 11.45 6.47 12.50
CA LEU A 131 11.27 6.05 11.09
C LEU A 131 12.31 4.98 10.69
N THR A 132 13.58 5.19 11.01
CA THR A 132 14.66 4.21 10.83
C THR A 132 14.40 2.95 11.66
N THR A 133 13.80 3.10 12.83
CA THR A 133 13.37 1.98 13.66
C THR A 133 12.29 1.16 12.96
N ILE A 134 11.34 1.76 12.22
CA ILE A 134 10.29 1.00 11.53
C ILE A 134 10.83 0.13 10.41
N GLU A 135 11.75 0.65 9.59
CA GLU A 135 12.33 -0.14 8.49
C GLU A 135 13.04 -1.37 9.05
N ASN A 136 13.86 -1.18 10.08
CA ASN A 136 14.51 -2.29 10.78
C ASN A 136 13.52 -3.28 11.39
N HIS A 137 12.40 -2.82 11.95
CA HIS A 137 11.40 -3.72 12.54
C HIS A 137 10.52 -4.42 11.51
N ALA A 138 10.23 -3.78 10.38
CA ALA A 138 9.52 -4.39 9.27
C ALA A 138 10.38 -5.51 8.64
N GLU A 139 11.67 -5.25 8.43
CA GLU A 139 12.63 -6.25 7.95
C GLU A 139 12.79 -7.41 8.94
N GLN A 140 12.91 -7.13 10.25
CA GLN A 140 12.94 -8.16 11.28
C GLN A 140 11.65 -8.98 11.33
N THR A 141 10.48 -8.35 11.19
CA THR A 141 9.18 -9.05 11.20
C THR A 141 9.02 -9.94 9.97
N GLU A 142 9.45 -9.48 8.79
CA GLU A 142 9.50 -10.30 7.58
C GLU A 142 10.43 -11.50 7.76
N GLY A 143 11.62 -11.29 8.34
CA GLY A 143 12.56 -12.33 8.70
C GLY A 143 11.96 -13.38 9.65
N HIS A 144 11.29 -12.94 10.72
CA HIS A 144 10.62 -13.83 11.67
C HIS A 144 9.45 -14.61 11.06
N ILE A 145 8.66 -14.02 10.16
CA ILE A 145 7.59 -14.73 9.45
C ILE A 145 8.19 -15.81 8.54
N LYS A 146 9.28 -15.49 7.84
CA LYS A 146 9.97 -16.45 6.97
C LYS A 146 10.53 -17.61 7.78
N GLU A 147 11.19 -17.33 8.90
CA GLU A 147 11.73 -18.34 9.80
C GLU A 147 10.60 -19.18 10.43
N GLY A 148 9.52 -18.54 10.89
CA GLY A 148 8.31 -19.20 11.40
C GLY A 148 7.69 -20.17 10.38
N ASN A 149 7.59 -19.77 9.11
CA ASN A 149 7.13 -20.65 8.04
C ASN A 149 8.05 -21.87 7.85
N THR A 150 9.37 -21.72 8.00
CA THR A 150 10.27 -22.87 7.95
C THR A 150 10.09 -23.81 9.15
N PHE A 151 9.87 -23.27 10.36
CA PHE A 151 9.59 -24.08 11.55
C PHE A 151 8.26 -24.83 11.42
N ILE A 152 7.21 -24.18 10.91
CA ILE A 152 5.92 -24.81 10.63
C ILE A 152 6.09 -25.94 9.60
N SER A 153 6.83 -25.70 8.53
CA SER A 153 7.10 -26.72 7.51
C SER A 153 7.85 -27.93 8.08
N LYS A 154 8.90 -27.69 8.87
CA LYS A 154 9.64 -28.77 9.58
C LYS A 154 8.76 -29.51 10.58
N ALA A 155 7.90 -28.81 11.32
CA ALA A 155 6.97 -29.42 12.27
C ALA A 155 5.95 -30.32 11.56
N ILE A 156 5.41 -29.89 10.42
CA ILE A 156 4.52 -30.71 9.59
C ILE A 156 5.24 -31.95 9.08
N GLN A 157 6.47 -31.81 8.58
CA GLN A 157 7.27 -32.93 8.09
C GLN A 157 7.59 -33.94 9.21
N SER A 158 7.98 -33.45 10.38
CA SER A 158 8.28 -34.26 11.57
C SER A 158 7.02 -34.96 12.11
N ALA A 159 5.87 -34.28 12.13
CA ALA A 159 4.59 -34.89 12.51
C ALA A 159 4.20 -36.01 11.53
N LYS A 160 4.41 -35.81 10.23
CA LYS A 160 4.15 -36.81 9.18
C LYS A 160 5.06 -38.04 9.33
N SER A 161 6.36 -37.86 9.53
CA SER A 161 7.30 -38.97 9.72
C SER A 161 7.05 -39.73 11.02
N THR A 162 6.67 -39.03 12.09
CA THR A 162 6.31 -39.68 13.37
C THR A 162 5.09 -40.58 13.19
N ARG A 163 4.09 -40.16 12.40
CA ARG A 163 2.90 -40.98 12.11
C ARG A 163 3.25 -42.26 11.34
N THR A 164 4.16 -42.19 10.36
CA THR A 164 4.57 -43.38 9.61
C THR A 164 5.41 -44.32 10.47
N VAL A 165 6.38 -43.80 11.23
CA VAL A 165 7.22 -44.60 12.13
C VAL A 165 6.38 -45.30 13.20
N ARG A 166 5.39 -44.59 13.78
CA ARG A 166 4.47 -45.19 14.76
C ARG A 166 3.69 -46.36 14.17
N LEU A 167 3.20 -46.23 12.93
CA LEU A 167 2.49 -47.32 12.23
C LEU A 167 3.40 -48.53 11.97
N PHE A 168 4.63 -48.30 11.50
CA PHE A 168 5.60 -49.38 11.30
C PHE A 168 5.94 -50.11 12.61
N LEU A 169 6.18 -49.37 13.70
CA LEU A 169 6.44 -49.95 15.01
C LEU A 169 5.26 -50.77 15.52
N THR A 170 4.01 -50.28 15.36
CA THR A 170 2.82 -51.05 15.75
C THR A 170 2.66 -52.34 14.93
N HIS A 171 2.96 -52.32 13.63
CA HIS A 171 2.90 -53.52 12.79
C HIS A 171 3.98 -54.53 13.16
N LEU A 172 5.22 -54.09 13.42
CA LEU A 172 6.32 -54.97 13.84
C LEU A 172 6.02 -55.67 15.17
N LEU A 173 5.49 -54.93 16.16
CA LEU A 173 5.09 -55.50 17.44
C LEU A 173 3.97 -56.54 17.30
N PHE A 174 2.97 -56.27 16.45
CA PHE A 174 1.88 -57.22 16.19
C PHE A 174 2.38 -58.51 15.53
N HIS A 175 3.27 -58.40 14.54
CA HIS A 175 3.86 -59.56 13.88
C HIS A 175 4.71 -60.42 14.84
N PHE A 176 5.51 -59.77 15.68
CA PHE A 176 6.30 -60.44 16.72
C PHE A 176 5.41 -61.22 17.70
N LEU A 177 4.30 -60.62 18.14
CA LEU A 177 3.35 -61.25 19.05
C LEU A 177 2.70 -62.50 18.44
N ILE A 178 2.30 -62.45 17.16
CA ILE A 178 1.76 -63.63 16.44
C ILE A 178 2.80 -64.75 16.32
N LEU A 179 4.05 -64.42 16.00
CA LEU A 179 5.11 -65.42 15.91
C LEU A 179 5.40 -66.07 17.27
N PHE A 180 5.38 -65.28 18.34
CA PHE A 180 5.55 -65.77 19.71
C PHE A 180 4.41 -66.72 20.11
N THR A 181 3.15 -66.34 19.85
CA THR A 181 1.99 -67.22 20.17
C THR A 181 1.96 -68.47 19.30
N ARG A 182 2.37 -68.40 18.02
CA ARG A 182 2.46 -69.59 17.16
C ARG A 182 3.59 -70.53 17.61
N LYS A 183 4.75 -70.00 17.99
CA LYS A 183 5.89 -70.81 18.47
C LYS A 183 5.57 -71.49 19.80
N ASN A 184 5.01 -70.75 20.75
CA ASN A 184 4.67 -71.28 22.06
C ASN A 184 3.41 -72.15 22.02
N GLY A 185 2.43 -71.80 21.18
CA GLY A 185 1.25 -72.63 20.91
C GLY A 185 1.60 -73.93 20.19
N ALA A 186 2.52 -73.90 19.23
CA ALA A 186 3.05 -75.12 18.61
C ALA A 186 3.85 -75.95 19.62
N ALA A 187 4.66 -75.32 20.49
CA ALA A 187 5.32 -76.02 21.58
C ALA A 187 4.31 -76.68 22.54
N PHE A 188 3.22 -75.97 22.87
CA PHE A 188 2.16 -76.48 23.73
C PHE A 188 1.39 -77.63 23.06
N PHE A 189 1.05 -77.51 21.77
CA PHE A 189 0.36 -78.56 21.01
C PHE A 189 1.25 -79.79 20.80
N PHE A 190 2.56 -79.60 20.56
CA PHE A 190 3.51 -80.70 20.43
C PHE A 190 3.66 -81.47 21.74
N VAL A 191 3.70 -80.76 22.89
CA VAL A 191 3.70 -81.40 24.21
C VAL A 191 2.40 -82.16 24.46
N LEU A 192 1.24 -81.62 24.05
CA LEU A 192 -0.06 -82.25 24.29
C LEU A 192 -0.31 -83.50 23.43
N VAL A 193 0.18 -83.52 22.18
CA VAL A 193 0.06 -84.67 21.26
C VAL A 193 1.05 -85.79 21.59
N PHE A 194 2.22 -85.49 22.20
CA PHE A 194 3.19 -86.52 22.57
C PHE A 194 3.00 -87.08 24.00
N VAL A 195 2.13 -86.47 24.82
CA VAL A 195 1.87 -86.84 26.22
C VAL A 195 0.48 -87.48 26.41
N SER A 196 -0.37 -87.55 25.37
CA SER A 196 -1.58 -88.41 25.33
C SER A 196 -1.34 -89.63 24.44
#